data_AF-A0A645GN09-F1
#
_entry.id   AF-A0A645GN09-F1
#
_cell.length_a   1.000
_cell.length_b   1.000
_cell.length_c   1.000
_cell.angle_alpha   90.00
_cell.angle_beta   90.00
_cell.angle_gamma   90.00
#
_symmetry.space_group_name_H-M   'P 1'
#
loop_
_entity.id
_entity.type
_entity.pdbx_description
1 polymer ?
#
loop_
_entity_poly.entity_id
_entity_poly.type
_entity_poly.pdbx_seq_one_letter_code
_entity_poly.pdbx_strand_id
1 'polypeptide(L)'
;MCWTFIIQYAENIGIPKAVGQRWNILAMSLFLTSRFISTYLMKYLRPSLMLTLFAAGAKATTLGVIFIGGMTGLYCLVATSVFMSLMFPTIYGIALKGLGDDSTLGAAGLVMAIVGGALMPPLQGSIIDLGTVAWLPAVNASFVLPFICFTVICIYGLRTNRRRILG
;
A
#
# COMPACT_ATOMS: atom_id res chain seq x y z
N MET A 1 2.62 8.10 -2.60
CA MET A 1 2.84 7.09 -3.65
C MET A 1 1.55 6.70 -4.34
N CYS A 2 0.78 5.71 -3.87
CA CYS A 2 -0.46 5.34 -4.56
C CYS A 2 -1.46 6.49 -4.63
N TRP A 3 -1.86 7.08 -3.49
CA TRP A 3 -2.83 8.18 -3.47
C TRP A 3 -2.32 9.47 -4.11
N THR A 4 -1.05 9.80 -3.83
CA THR A 4 -0.38 10.98 -4.38
C THR A 4 -0.38 10.99 -5.89
N PHE A 5 -0.27 9.82 -6.54
CA PHE A 5 -0.17 9.68 -7.99
C PHE A 5 -1.45 9.15 -8.66
N ILE A 6 -2.58 9.00 -7.94
CA ILE A 6 -3.88 8.66 -8.57
C ILE A 6 -4.27 9.73 -9.59
N ILE A 7 -4.08 11.01 -9.25
CA ILE A 7 -4.50 12.13 -10.11
C ILE A 7 -3.61 12.20 -11.35
N GLN A 8 -2.31 12.04 -11.19
CA GLN A 8 -1.31 12.05 -12.25
C GLN A 8 -1.47 10.83 -13.16
N TYR A 9 -1.81 9.66 -12.59
CA TYR A 9 -2.16 8.48 -13.38
C TYR A 9 -3.44 8.72 -14.19
N ALA A 10 -4.47 9.32 -13.59
CA ALA A 10 -5.70 9.68 -14.30
C ALA A 10 -5.44 10.70 -15.42
N GLU A 11 -4.60 11.71 -15.17
CA GLU A 11 -4.18 12.70 -16.16
C GLU A 11 -3.43 12.05 -17.34
N ASN A 12 -2.53 11.10 -17.06
CA ASN A 12 -1.78 10.37 -18.08
C ASN A 12 -2.68 9.55 -19.03
N ILE A 13 -3.87 9.14 -18.58
CA ILE A 13 -4.85 8.44 -19.44
C ILE A 13 -5.90 9.38 -20.03
N GLY A 14 -5.68 10.70 -19.96
CA GLY A 14 -6.54 11.73 -20.57
C GLY A 14 -7.71 12.21 -19.70
N ILE A 15 -7.74 11.86 -18.41
CA ILE A 15 -8.80 12.29 -17.49
C ILE A 15 -8.43 13.66 -16.87
N PRO A 16 -9.31 14.66 -16.91
CA PRO A 16 -9.06 15.96 -16.28
C PRO A 16 -8.78 15.84 -14.77
N LYS A 17 -7.88 16.66 -14.23
CA LYS A 17 -7.52 16.65 -12.79
C LYS A 17 -8.72 16.71 -11.84
N ALA A 18 -9.75 17.49 -12.20
CA ALA A 18 -10.99 17.58 -11.42
C ALA A 18 -11.73 16.24 -11.31
N VAL A 19 -11.72 15.44 -12.38
CA VAL A 19 -12.28 14.08 -12.39
C VAL A 19 -11.32 13.09 -11.72
N GLY A 20 -10.00 13.26 -11.90
CA GLY A 20 -8.96 12.54 -11.15
C GLY A 20 -9.13 12.64 -9.63
N GLN A 21 -9.51 13.81 -9.12
CA GLN A 21 -9.80 14.01 -7.70
C GLN A 21 -11.00 13.19 -7.22
N ARG A 22 -12.01 12.96 -8.05
CA ARG A 22 -13.15 12.09 -7.70
C ARG A 22 -12.70 10.64 -7.49
N TRP A 23 -11.73 10.15 -8.28
CA TRP A 23 -11.13 8.83 -8.07
C TRP A 23 -10.33 8.75 -6.78
N ASN A 24 -9.65 9.83 -6.39
CA ASN A 24 -8.96 9.90 -5.11
C ASN A 24 -9.95 9.87 -3.93
N ILE A 25 -11.05 10.63 -4.02
CA ILE A 25 -12.13 10.61 -3.02
C ILE A 25 -12.71 9.19 -2.92
N LEU A 26 -12.99 8.53 -4.04
CA LEU A 26 -13.47 7.15 -4.06
C LEU A 26 -12.48 6.20 -3.37
N ALA A 27 -11.18 6.34 -3.62
CA ALA A 27 -10.14 5.56 -2.97
C ALA A 27 -10.13 5.78 -1.44
N MET A 28 -10.31 7.01 -0.96
CA MET A 28 -10.41 7.31 0.47
C MET A 28 -11.67 6.70 1.09
N SER A 29 -12.82 6.80 0.42
CA SER A 29 -14.07 6.19 0.88
C SER A 29 -13.95 4.67 0.97
N LEU A 30 -13.33 4.02 -0.03
CA LEU A 30 -13.07 2.58 -0.03
C LEU A 30 -12.08 2.16 1.05
N PHE A 31 -11.03 2.95 1.28
CA PHE A 31 -10.09 2.71 2.38
C PHE A 31 -10.82 2.73 3.74
N LEU A 32 -11.68 3.71 3.96
CA LEU A 32 -12.42 3.87 5.21
C LEU A 32 -13.42 2.73 5.43
N THR A 33 -14.24 2.40 4.42
CA THR A 33 -15.22 1.30 4.52
C THR A 33 -14.51 -0.05 4.69
N SER A 34 -13.45 -0.29 3.92
CA SER A 34 -12.60 -1.47 4.09
C SER A 34 -12.01 -1.57 5.49
N ARG A 35 -11.65 -0.45 6.11
CA ARG A 35 -11.10 -0.46 7.46
C ARG A 35 -12.08 -1.00 8.50
N PHE A 36 -13.35 -0.64 8.42
CA PHE A 36 -14.38 -1.20 9.31
C PHE A 36 -14.58 -2.69 9.08
N ILE A 37 -14.69 -3.12 7.82
CA ILE A 37 -14.83 -4.54 7.45
C ILE A 37 -13.64 -5.35 7.93
N SER A 38 -12.43 -4.85 7.71
CA SER A 38 -11.17 -5.51 8.07
C SER A 38 -11.00 -5.58 9.59
N THR A 39 -11.37 -4.54 10.32
CA THR A 39 -11.35 -4.53 11.79
C THR A 39 -12.35 -5.53 12.37
N TYR A 40 -13.54 -5.65 11.76
CA TYR A 40 -14.49 -6.68 12.12
C TYR A 40 -13.93 -8.08 11.84
N LEU A 41 -13.27 -8.26 10.69
CA LEU A 41 -12.67 -9.53 10.29
C LEU A 41 -11.47 -9.95 11.17
N MET A 42 -10.77 -9.01 11.80
CA MET A 42 -9.74 -9.30 12.82
C MET A 42 -10.28 -10.07 14.04
N LYS A 43 -11.60 -10.06 14.27
CA LYS A 43 -12.22 -10.91 15.32
C LYS A 43 -12.14 -12.39 14.98
N TYR A 44 -12.15 -12.73 13.69
CA TYR A 44 -12.20 -14.11 13.20
C TYR A 44 -10.86 -14.59 12.64
N LEU A 45 -10.09 -13.68 12.04
CA LEU A 45 -8.81 -14.00 11.39
C LEU A 45 -7.62 -13.48 12.19
N ARG A 46 -6.54 -14.25 12.14
CA ARG A 46 -5.27 -13.90 12.82
C ARG A 46 -4.66 -12.65 12.17
N PRO A 47 -4.16 -11.67 12.96
CA PRO A 47 -3.55 -10.45 12.42
C PRO A 47 -2.39 -10.71 11.43
N SER A 48 -1.54 -11.72 11.69
CA SER A 48 -0.42 -12.10 10.80
C SER A 48 -0.90 -12.61 9.44
N LEU A 49 -1.96 -13.42 9.43
CA LEU A 49 -2.57 -13.94 8.20
C LEU A 49 -3.25 -12.82 7.42
N MET A 50 -4.00 -11.95 8.10
CA MET A 50 -4.66 -10.80 7.47
C MET A 50 -3.64 -9.86 6.83
N LEU A 51 -2.55 -9.53 7.53
CA LEU A 51 -1.47 -8.70 6.98
C LEU A 51 -0.89 -9.32 5.71
N THR A 52 -0.68 -10.63 5.70
CA THR A 52 -0.14 -11.35 4.56
C THR A 52 -1.09 -11.30 3.36
N LEU A 53 -2.37 -11.60 3.58
CA LEU A 53 -3.40 -11.59 2.53
C LEU A 53 -3.59 -10.19 1.95
N PHE A 54 -3.65 -9.16 2.79
CA PHE A 54 -3.82 -7.79 2.36
C PHE A 54 -2.58 -7.29 1.62
N ALA A 55 -1.37 -7.60 2.10
CA ALA A 55 -0.13 -7.27 1.39
C ALA A 55 -0.02 -7.99 0.03
N ALA A 56 -0.45 -9.25 -0.05
CA ALA A 56 -0.49 -9.99 -1.30
C ALA A 56 -1.51 -9.38 -2.29
N GLY A 57 -2.70 -8.99 -1.82
CA GLY A 57 -3.72 -8.32 -2.62
C GLY A 57 -3.26 -6.94 -3.13
N ALA A 58 -2.64 -6.13 -2.27
CA ALA A 58 -2.04 -4.85 -2.64
C ALA A 58 -0.91 -5.02 -3.67
N LYS A 59 -0.06 -6.04 -3.50
CA LYS A 59 0.99 -6.39 -4.46
C LYS A 59 0.40 -6.77 -5.82
N ALA A 60 -0.63 -7.63 -5.84
CA ALA A 60 -1.28 -8.08 -7.08
C ALA A 60 -1.98 -6.93 -7.82
N THR A 61 -2.72 -6.09 -7.09
CA THR A 61 -3.39 -4.92 -7.68
C THR A 61 -2.38 -3.90 -8.20
N THR A 62 -1.30 -3.62 -7.47
CA THR A 62 -0.21 -2.74 -7.93
C THR A 62 0.47 -3.30 -9.19
N LEU A 63 0.65 -4.62 -9.27
CA LEU A 63 1.19 -5.26 -10.46
C LEU A 63 0.25 -5.10 -11.67
N GLY A 64 -1.07 -5.13 -11.43
CA GLY A 64 -2.09 -4.76 -12.44
C GLY A 64 -1.95 -3.31 -12.92
N VAL A 65 -1.64 -2.36 -12.04
CA VAL A 65 -1.38 -0.96 -12.44
C VAL A 65 -0.19 -0.86 -13.39
N ILE A 66 0.88 -1.62 -13.11
CA ILE A 66 2.11 -1.60 -13.91
C ILE A 66 1.86 -2.19 -15.31
N PHE A 67 1.29 -3.40 -15.39
CA PHE A 67 1.22 -4.15 -16.65
C PHE A 67 -0.02 -3.90 -17.50
N ILE A 68 -1.18 -3.58 -16.90
CA ILE A 68 -2.43 -3.41 -17.66
C ILE A 68 -2.54 -1.98 -18.18
N GLY A 69 -2.23 -0.98 -17.35
CA GLY A 69 -2.36 0.42 -17.71
C GLY A 69 -3.82 0.86 -17.98
N GLY A 70 -3.97 2.08 -18.50
CA GLY A 70 -5.28 2.63 -18.88
C GLY A 70 -6.27 2.75 -17.71
N MET A 71 -7.57 2.76 -18.04
CA MET A 71 -8.66 2.82 -17.06
C MET A 71 -8.67 1.60 -16.12
N THR A 72 -8.33 0.41 -16.64
CA THR A 72 -8.26 -0.81 -15.83
C THR A 72 -7.17 -0.72 -14.76
N GLY A 73 -6.00 -0.16 -15.10
CA GLY A 73 -4.97 0.13 -14.12
C GLY A 73 -5.40 1.17 -13.08
N LEU A 74 -6.23 2.16 -13.45
CA LEU A 74 -6.81 3.11 -12.48
C LEU A 74 -7.74 2.38 -11.49
N TYR A 75 -8.57 1.44 -11.96
CA TYR A 75 -9.38 0.60 -11.07
C TYR A 75 -8.53 -0.24 -10.12
N CYS A 76 -7.45 -0.86 -10.62
CA CYS A 76 -6.50 -1.59 -9.79
C CYS A 76 -5.84 -0.68 -8.73
N LEU A 77 -5.49 0.55 -9.10
CA LEU A 77 -4.89 1.52 -8.19
C LEU A 77 -5.85 1.94 -7.08
N VAL A 78 -7.12 2.19 -7.43
CA VAL A 78 -8.17 2.50 -6.46
C VAL A 78 -8.42 1.28 -5.54
N ALA A 79 -8.52 0.07 -6.10
CA ALA A 79 -8.69 -1.17 -5.34
C ALA A 79 -7.53 -1.45 -4.37
N THR A 80 -6.30 -1.00 -4.69
CA THR A 80 -5.15 -1.09 -3.77
C THR A 80 -5.43 -0.44 -2.42
N SER A 81 -6.27 0.60 -2.39
CA SER A 81 -6.64 1.32 -1.16
C SER A 81 -7.43 0.46 -0.17
N VAL A 82 -8.22 -0.49 -0.67
CA VAL A 82 -8.92 -1.47 0.18
C VAL A 82 -7.89 -2.30 0.97
N PHE A 83 -6.86 -2.77 0.29
CA PHE A 83 -5.83 -3.61 0.89
C PHE A 83 -4.86 -2.84 1.80
N MET A 84 -4.69 -1.53 1.61
CA MET A 84 -3.85 -0.71 2.49
C MET A 84 -4.48 -0.43 3.87
N SER A 85 -5.81 -0.57 4.01
CA SER A 85 -6.59 -0.12 5.17
C SER A 85 -6.14 -0.67 6.53
N LEU A 86 -5.68 -1.93 6.56
CA LEU A 86 -5.39 -2.69 7.77
C LEU A 86 -3.88 -2.82 8.04
N MET A 87 -3.01 -2.45 7.10
CA MET A 87 -1.58 -2.76 7.20
C MET A 87 -0.90 -2.08 8.40
N PHE A 88 -1.05 -0.77 8.55
CA PHE A 88 -0.40 -0.01 9.62
C PHE A 88 -0.72 -0.48 11.04
N PRO A 89 -2.01 -0.55 11.48
CA PRO A 89 -2.31 -1.01 12.85
C PRO A 89 -1.89 -2.46 13.09
N THR A 90 -1.89 -3.29 12.06
CA THR A 90 -1.50 -4.70 12.18
C THR A 90 0.01 -4.85 12.33
N ILE A 91 0.79 -4.11 11.54
CA ILE A 91 2.25 -4.05 11.68
C ILE A 91 2.60 -3.54 13.08
N TYR A 92 1.96 -2.44 13.51
CA TYR A 92 2.17 -1.86 14.82
C TYR A 92 1.85 -2.84 15.95
N GLY A 93 0.68 -3.49 15.89
CA GLY A 93 0.28 -4.47 16.90
C GLY A 93 1.14 -5.73 16.92
N ILE A 94 1.64 -6.18 15.77
CA ILE A 94 2.57 -7.32 15.70
C ILE A 94 3.95 -6.93 16.25
N ALA A 95 4.47 -5.77 15.87
CA ALA A 95 5.83 -5.33 16.20
C ALA A 95 6.02 -5.06 17.70
N LEU A 96 5.00 -4.54 18.38
CA LEU A 96 5.06 -4.26 19.82
C LEU A 96 4.68 -5.45 20.70
N LYS A 97 4.20 -6.55 20.11
CA LYS A 97 3.78 -7.70 20.89
C LYS A 97 4.97 -8.41 21.52
N GLY A 98 5.01 -8.46 22.85
CA GLY A 98 6.04 -9.16 23.62
C GLY A 98 7.25 -8.30 23.98
N LEU A 99 7.21 -6.98 23.76
CA LEU A 99 8.30 -6.07 24.12
C LEU A 99 8.31 -5.63 25.59
N GLY A 100 7.21 -5.79 26.34
CA GLY A 100 7.13 -5.34 27.72
C GLY A 100 7.47 -3.85 27.88
N ASP A 101 8.44 -3.56 28.74
CA ASP A 101 8.90 -2.19 29.05
C ASP A 101 9.52 -1.48 27.83
N ASP A 102 10.06 -2.23 26.85
CA ASP A 102 10.65 -1.66 25.63
C ASP A 102 9.60 -1.22 24.60
N SER A 103 8.31 -1.45 24.86
CA SER A 103 7.23 -1.14 23.92
C SER A 103 7.15 0.35 23.56
N THR A 104 7.51 1.24 24.48
CA THR A 104 7.55 2.69 24.23
C THR A 104 8.66 3.07 23.26
N LEU A 105 9.83 2.46 23.40
CA LEU A 105 10.97 2.66 22.48
C LEU A 105 10.66 2.06 21.10
N GLY A 106 10.08 0.86 21.05
CA GLY A 106 9.61 0.23 19.81
C GLY A 106 8.58 1.10 19.08
N ALA A 107 7.62 1.67 19.81
CA ALA A 107 6.61 2.58 19.27
C ALA A 107 7.24 3.84 18.66
N ALA A 108 8.20 4.46 19.35
CA ALA A 108 8.95 5.61 18.84
C ALA A 108 9.68 5.27 17.53
N GLY A 109 10.30 4.09 17.45
CA GLY A 109 10.92 3.59 16.22
C GLY A 109 9.94 3.46 15.05
N LEU A 110 8.75 2.90 15.29
CA LEU A 110 7.70 2.78 14.28
C LEU A 110 7.18 4.14 13.79
N VAL A 111 7.09 5.13 14.69
CA VAL A 111 6.70 6.50 14.34
C VAL A 111 7.78 7.17 13.50
N MET A 112 9.06 7.02 13.85
CA MET A 112 10.17 7.54 13.04
C MET A 112 10.21 6.92 11.64
N ALA A 113 9.82 5.65 11.47
CA ALA A 113 9.75 5.00 10.17
C ALA A 113 8.72 5.63 9.22
N ILE A 114 7.78 6.46 9.71
CA ILE A 114 6.83 7.21 8.86
C ILE A 114 7.56 8.20 7.94
N VAL A 115 8.78 8.64 8.28
CA VAL A 115 9.64 9.45 7.39
C VAL A 115 9.83 8.82 6.02
N GLY A 116 9.82 7.48 5.92
CA GLY A 116 9.84 6.79 4.63
C GLY A 116 8.70 7.24 3.72
N GLY A 117 7.50 7.51 4.26
CA GLY A 117 6.36 8.03 3.53
C GLY A 117 6.56 9.43 2.93
N ALA A 118 7.49 10.23 3.47
CA ALA A 118 7.88 11.54 2.92
C ALA A 118 8.98 11.42 1.85
N LEU A 119 9.88 10.45 1.99
CA LEU A 119 10.97 10.19 1.02
C LEU A 119 10.47 9.52 -0.26
N MET A 120 9.43 8.70 -0.14
CA MET A 120 8.91 7.89 -1.23
C MET A 120 8.29 8.74 -2.36
N PRO A 121 7.35 9.70 -2.13
CA PRO A 121 6.74 10.47 -3.22
C PRO A 121 7.73 11.25 -4.11
N PRO A 122 8.77 11.93 -3.59
CA PRO A 122 9.81 12.54 -4.43
C PRO A 122 10.54 11.52 -5.31
N LEU A 123 10.87 10.34 -4.77
CA LEU A 123 11.50 9.27 -5.56
C LEU A 123 10.58 8.80 -6.69
N GLN A 124 9.29 8.61 -6.43
CA GLN A 124 8.34 8.24 -7.48
C GLN A 124 8.13 9.36 -8.50
N GLY A 125 8.11 10.62 -8.07
CA GLY A 125 8.05 11.79 -8.95
C GLY A 125 9.26 11.84 -9.88
N SER A 126 10.46 11.64 -9.35
CA SER A 126 11.68 11.60 -10.15
C SER A 126 11.66 10.52 -11.23
N ILE A 127 10.99 9.38 -10.96
CA ILE A 127 10.82 8.30 -11.94
C ILE A 127 9.81 8.69 -13.02
N ILE A 128 8.74 9.39 -12.65
CA ILE A 128 7.71 9.84 -13.59
C ILE A 128 8.28 10.88 -14.55
N ASP A 129 9.16 11.76 -14.07
CA ASP A 129 9.78 12.82 -14.85
C ASP A 129 10.73 12.30 -15.95
N LEU A 130 11.15 11.02 -15.92
CA LEU A 130 11.89 10.39 -17.03
C LEU A 130 11.04 10.19 -18.30
N GLY A 131 9.71 10.36 -18.23
CA GLY A 131 8.79 10.29 -19.37
C GLY A 131 8.47 8.87 -19.84
N THR A 132 9.48 8.10 -20.24
CA THR A 132 9.35 6.68 -20.61
C THR A 132 10.45 5.84 -19.98
N VAL A 133 10.07 4.70 -19.40
CA VAL A 133 11.02 3.75 -18.81
C VAL A 133 10.93 2.45 -19.60
N ALA A 134 11.98 2.18 -20.39
CA ALA A 134 12.06 1.08 -21.35
C ALA A 134 10.93 1.12 -22.40
N TRP A 135 9.79 0.48 -22.11
CA TRP A 135 8.65 0.31 -23.04
C TRP A 135 7.32 0.74 -22.41
N LEU A 136 7.33 1.18 -21.14
CA LEU A 136 6.14 1.59 -20.40
C LEU A 136 6.12 3.10 -20.19
N PRO A 137 4.92 3.71 -20.09
CA PRO A 137 4.77 5.05 -19.54
C PRO A 137 5.47 5.11 -18.18
N ALA A 138 6.32 6.12 -17.95
CA ALA A 138 7.06 6.26 -16.70
C ALA A 138 6.12 6.29 -15.48
N VAL A 139 4.90 6.79 -15.67
CA VAL A 139 3.81 6.75 -14.70
C VAL A 139 3.49 5.33 -14.22
N ASN A 140 3.33 4.37 -15.13
CA ASN A 140 3.05 2.98 -14.79
C ASN A 140 4.26 2.31 -14.13
N ALA A 141 5.46 2.55 -14.68
CA ALA A 141 6.71 2.01 -14.15
C ALA A 141 6.98 2.50 -12.71
N SER A 142 6.59 3.73 -12.39
CA SER A 142 6.75 4.33 -11.06
C SER A 142 6.08 3.52 -9.94
N PHE A 143 5.04 2.73 -10.26
CA PHE A 143 4.36 1.86 -9.31
C PHE A 143 5.18 0.62 -8.89
N VAL A 144 6.37 0.41 -9.47
CA VAL A 144 7.32 -0.59 -8.97
C VAL A 144 7.78 -0.29 -7.54
N LEU A 145 7.84 0.99 -7.14
CA LEU A 145 8.20 1.37 -5.77
C LEU A 145 7.17 0.87 -4.74
N PRO A 146 5.86 1.19 -4.87
CA PRO A 146 4.87 0.61 -3.98
C PRO A 146 4.80 -0.92 -4.07
N PHE A 147 5.06 -1.53 -5.24
CA PHE A 147 5.17 -2.99 -5.36
C PHE A 147 6.28 -3.58 -4.48
N ILE A 148 7.47 -2.98 -4.48
CA ILE A 148 8.58 -3.40 -3.62
C ILE A 148 8.19 -3.25 -2.14
N CYS A 149 7.60 -2.11 -1.76
CA CYS A 149 7.13 -1.86 -0.39
C CYS A 149 6.12 -2.93 0.06
N PHE A 150 5.11 -3.24 -0.75
CA PHE A 150 4.14 -4.29 -0.44
C PHE A 150 4.74 -5.68 -0.41
N THR A 151 5.76 -5.94 -1.21
CA THR A 151 6.51 -7.20 -1.17
C THR A 151 7.25 -7.37 0.16
N VAL A 152 7.91 -6.32 0.65
CA VAL A 152 8.55 -6.33 1.98
C VAL A 152 7.53 -6.57 3.09
N ILE A 153 6.36 -5.91 3.04
CA ILE A 153 5.28 -6.11 4.02
C ILE A 153 4.74 -7.54 3.95
N CYS A 154 4.57 -8.09 2.75
CA CYS A 154 4.12 -9.47 2.53
C CYS A 154 5.09 -10.49 3.15
N ILE A 155 6.40 -10.29 2.94
CA ILE A 155 7.45 -11.12 3.55
C ILE A 155 7.42 -11.00 5.08
N TYR A 156 7.26 -9.79 5.62
CA TYR A 156 7.14 -9.58 7.06
C TYR A 156 5.92 -10.31 7.66
N GLY A 157 4.77 -10.24 6.99
CA GLY A 157 3.56 -10.99 7.37
C GLY A 157 3.79 -12.51 7.38
N LEU A 158 4.39 -13.05 6.32
CA LEU A 158 4.71 -14.48 6.20
C LEU A 158 5.69 -14.95 7.28
N ARG A 159 6.78 -14.21 7.50
CA ARG A 159 7.78 -14.54 8.52
C ARG A 159 7.20 -14.54 9.93
N THR A 160 6.37 -13.54 10.24
CA THR A 160 5.67 -13.46 11.53
C THR A 160 4.70 -14.62 11.71
N ASN A 161 3.95 -14.98 10.66
CA ASN A 161 3.02 -16.09 10.71
C ASN A 161 3.72 -17.42 10.98
N ARG A 162 4.89 -17.65 10.36
CA ARG A 162 5.67 -18.89 10.52
C ARG A 162 6.32 -19.02 11.91
N ARG A 163 6.88 -17.93 12.46
CA ARG A 163 7.51 -17.95 13.80
C ARG A 163 6.53 -18.31 14.92
N ARG A 164 5.25 -18.00 14.75
CA ARG A 164 4.16 -18.31 15.70
C ARG A 164 3.59 -19.72 15.60
N ILE A 165 3.88 -20.46 14.52
CA ILE A 165 3.43 -21.86 14.37
C ILE A 165 4.48 -22.82 14.97
N LEU A 166 5.74 -22.38 15.06
CA LEU A 166 6.88 -23.19 15.50
C LEU A 166 7.31 -22.94 16.96
N GLY A 167 6.68 -21.99 17.65
CA GLY A 167 6.91 -21.70 19.08
C GLY A 167 5.59 -21.47 19.78
#